data_AF-A0A959WQ22-F1
#
_entry.id   AF-A0A959WQ22-F1
#
_cell.length_a   1.000
_cell.length_b   1.000
_cell.length_c   1.000
_cell.angle_alpha   90.00
_cell.angle_beta   90.00
_cell.angle_gamma   90.00
#
_symmetry.space_group_name_H-M   'P 1'
#
loop_
_entity.id
_entity.type
_entity.pdbx_description
1 polymer ?
#
loop_
_entity_poly.entity_id
_entity_poly.type
_entity_poly.pdbx_seq_one_letter_code
_entity_poly.pdbx_strand_id
1 'polypeptide(L)' 'MDPDPALAPFHPLTRAWFTRAFAEPTAAQRGGWPAIAAGHHTLILAPTGSGKTLTAFLWALDRIMAARLEGRD' A
#
# COMPACT_ATOMS: atom_id res chain seq x y z
N MET A 1 -3.93 5.29 17.96
CA MET A 1 -2.79 5.77 17.16
C MET A 1 -3.31 5.89 15.75
N ASP A 2 -3.29 7.09 15.17
CA ASP A 2 -3.70 7.24 13.78
C ASP A 2 -2.79 6.38 12.89
N PRO A 3 -3.34 5.74 11.84
CA PRO A 3 -2.53 4.95 10.93
C PRO A 3 -1.45 5.82 10.29
N ASP A 4 -0.27 5.23 10.04
CA ASP A 4 0.83 5.89 9.31
C ASP A 4 0.26 6.59 8.06
N PRO A 5 0.60 7.87 7.79
CA PRO A 5 0.07 8.62 6.65
C PRO A 5 0.24 7.91 5.29
N ALA A 6 1.24 7.04 5.16
CA ALA A 6 1.45 6.24 3.95
C ALA A 6 0.32 5.23 3.68
N LEU A 7 -0.48 4.89 4.70
CA LEU A 7 -1.65 4.03 4.57
C LEU A 7 -2.92 4.81 4.17
N ALA A 8 -2.89 6.15 4.19
CA ALA A 8 -4.07 6.97 3.87
C ALA A 8 -4.70 6.70 2.49
N PRO A 9 -3.93 6.40 1.42
CA PRO A 9 -4.50 6.14 0.09
C PRO A 9 -5.29 4.83 0.00
N PHE A 10 -5.06 3.86 0.88
CA PHE A 10 -5.63 2.52 0.78
C PHE A 10 -7.08 2.45 1.25
N HIS A 11 -7.84 1.47 0.76
CA HIS A 11 -9.15 1.16 1.31
C HIS A 11 -9.07 0.83 2.82
N PRO A 12 -10.05 1.22 3.66
CA PRO A 12 -10.01 0.96 5.11
C PRO A 12 -9.75 -0.49 5.51
N LEU A 13 -10.25 -1.46 4.72
CA LEU A 13 -9.99 -2.88 4.98
C LEU A 13 -8.52 -3.26 4.80
N THR A 14 -7.86 -2.72 3.77
CA THR A 14 -6.43 -2.93 3.55
C THR A 14 -5.60 -2.32 4.67
N ARG A 15 -5.98 -1.11 5.14
CA ARG A 15 -5.33 -0.48 6.30
C ARG A 15 -5.44 -1.35 7.53
N ALA A 16 -6.66 -1.80 7.85
CA ALA A 16 -6.92 -2.64 9.03
C ALA A 16 -6.18 -3.98 8.97
N TRP A 17 -6.11 -4.61 7.79
CA TRP A 17 -5.30 -5.80 7.58
C TRP A 17 -3.81 -5.51 7.81
N PHE A 18 -3.29 -4.44 7.20
CA PHE A 18 -1.87 -4.09 7.29
C PHE A 18 -1.45 -3.86 8.74
N THR A 19 -2.21 -3.07 9.49
CA THR A 19 -1.92 -2.76 10.91
C THR A 19 -2.03 -3.96 11.84
N ARG A 20 -2.70 -5.04 11.41
CA ARG A 20 -2.75 -6.31 12.15
C ARG A 20 -1.58 -7.23 11.78
N ALA A 21 -1.12 -7.16 10.53
CA ALA A 21 -0.08 -8.03 10.00
C ALA A 21 1.34 -7.50 10.30
N PHE A 22 1.50 -6.18 10.37
CA PHE A 22 2.79 -5.51 10.52
C PHE A 22 2.72 -4.40 11.56
N ALA A 23 3.84 -4.14 12.24
CA ALA A 23 3.95 -3.08 13.23
C ALA A 23 3.85 -1.68 12.58
N GLU A 24 4.55 -1.46 11.46
CA GLU A 24 4.56 -0.20 10.73
C GLU A 24 5.02 -0.40 9.28
N PRO A 25 4.72 0.55 8.37
CA PRO A 25 5.30 0.56 7.03
C PRO A 25 6.83 0.65 7.03
N THR A 26 7.48 0.06 6.04
CA THR A 26 8.93 0.26 5.81
C THR A 26 9.19 1.60 5.10
N ALA A 27 10.45 2.04 5.07
CA ALA A 27 10.83 3.23 4.30
C ALA A 27 10.50 3.09 2.79
N ALA A 28 10.68 1.90 2.21
CA ALA A 28 10.34 1.64 0.82
C ALA A 28 8.83 1.74 0.57
N GLN A 29 8.01 1.32 1.52
CA GLN A 29 6.55 1.43 1.47
C GLN A 29 6.09 2.88 1.60
N ARG A 30 6.59 3.61 2.60
CA ARG A 30 6.31 5.04 2.81
C ARG A 30 6.66 5.89 1.58
N GLY A 31 7.80 5.61 0.94
CA GLY A 31 8.21 6.33 -0.27
C GLY A 31 7.48 5.89 -1.54
N GLY A 32 7.14 4.60 -1.67
CA GLY A 32 6.59 4.05 -2.90
C GLY A 32 5.08 4.25 -3.06
N TRP A 33 4.30 4.04 -1.99
CA TRP A 33 2.84 4.05 -2.11
C TRP A 33 2.25 5.38 -2.55
N PRO A 34 2.70 6.56 -2.08
CA PRO A 34 2.15 7.83 -2.55
C PRO A 34 2.33 8.02 -4.07
N ALA A 35 3.51 7.67 -4.61
CA ALA A 35 3.79 7.78 -6.04
C ALA A 35 2.97 6.77 -6.87
N ILE A 36 2.89 5.52 -6.41
CA ILE A 36 2.10 4.47 -7.07
C ILE A 36 0.60 4.83 -7.05
N ALA A 37 0.10 5.33 -5.92
CA ALA A 37 -1.31 5.71 -5.77
C ALA A 37 -1.69 6.89 -6.67
N ALA A 38 -0.77 7.82 -6.89
CA ALA A 38 -0.95 8.93 -7.84
C ALA A 38 -0.91 8.48 -9.31
N GLY A 39 -0.62 7.20 -9.60
CA GLY A 39 -0.54 6.66 -10.97
C GLY A 39 0.84 6.83 -11.63
N HIS A 40 1.88 7.13 -10.87
CA HIS A 40 3.22 7.37 -11.43
C HIS A 40 3.97 6.05 -11.64
N HIS A 41 4.69 5.92 -12.75
CA HIS A 41 5.70 4.88 -12.89
C HIS A 41 6.77 5.07 -11.79
N THR A 42 6.96 4.05 -10.95
CA THR A 42 7.76 4.16 -9.74
C THR A 42 8.86 3.10 -9.71
N LEU A 43 10.12 3.53 -9.65
CA LEU A 43 11.28 2.67 -9.41
C LEU A 43 11.66 2.72 -7.93
N ILE A 44 11.61 1.58 -7.25
CA ILE A 44 11.97 1.48 -5.82
C ILE A 44 13.35 0.86 -5.68
N LEU A 45 14.35 1.69 -5.36
CA LEU A 45 15.70 1.23 -5.01
C LEU A 45 15.83 1.12 -3.49
N ALA A 46 15.78 -0.11 -2.97
CA ALA A 46 15.99 -0.39 -1.55
C ALA A 46 16.66 -1.76 -1.35
N PRO A 47 17.28 -2.04 -0.19
CA PRO A 47 17.86 -3.35 0.13
C PRO A 47 16.83 -4.50 0.08
N THR A 48 17.31 -5.74 0.06
CA THR A 48 16.48 -6.92 0.36
C THR A 48 15.85 -6.79 1.76
N GLY A 49 14.74 -7.47 2.02
CA GLY A 49 14.01 -7.34 3.29
C GLY A 49 13.26 -6.00 3.50
N SER A 50 13.42 -5.00 2.62
CA SER A 50 12.76 -3.68 2.77
C SER A 50 11.26 -3.68 2.41
N GLY A 51 10.65 -4.83 2.12
CA GLY A 51 9.23 -4.91 1.78
C GLY A 51 8.84 -4.41 0.39
N LYS A 52 9.78 -4.26 -0.55
CA LYS A 52 9.53 -3.76 -1.93
C LYS A 52 8.42 -4.50 -2.67
N THR A 53 8.31 -5.82 -2.48
CA THR A 53 7.24 -6.63 -3.08
C THR A 53 5.88 -6.15 -2.61
N LEU A 54 5.69 -6.01 -1.30
CA LEU A 54 4.44 -5.49 -0.76
C LEU A 54 4.20 -4.03 -1.20
N THR A 55 5.26 -3.23 -1.33
CA THR A 55 5.14 -1.88 -1.89
C THR A 55 4.53 -1.90 -3.29
N ALA A 56 5.05 -2.76 -4.17
CA ALA A 56 4.62 -2.83 -5.56
C ALA A 56 3.21 -3.44 -5.73
N PHE A 57 2.87 -4.47 -4.95
CA PHE A 57 1.64 -5.25 -5.17
C PHE A 57 0.44 -4.79 -4.34
N LEU A 58 0.64 -4.24 -3.14
CA LEU A 58 -0.49 -3.98 -2.23
C LEU A 58 -1.49 -3.00 -2.84
N TRP A 59 -1.02 -2.01 -3.60
CA TRP A 59 -1.90 -1.04 -4.28
C TRP A 59 -2.77 -1.70 -5.35
N ALA A 60 -2.22 -2.62 -6.13
CA ALA A 60 -3.00 -3.34 -7.14
C ALA A 60 -4.09 -4.20 -6.49
N LEU A 61 -3.75 -4.90 -5.40
CA LEU A 61 -4.72 -5.71 -4.65
C LEU A 61 -5.82 -4.86 -4.02
N ASP A 62 -5.45 -3.70 -3.44
CA ASP A 62 -6.39 -2.75 -2.87
C ASP A 62 -7.41 -2.29 -3.91
N ARG A 63 -6.97 -1.92 -5.11
CA ARG A 63 -7.85 -1.48 -6.19
C ARG A 63 -8.79 -2.58 -6.70
N ILE A 64 -8.30 -3.81 -6.85
CA ILE A 64 -9.13 -4.95 -7.27
C ILE A 64 -10.23 -5.20 -6.24
N MET A 65 -9.86 -5.22 -4.96
CA MET A 65 -10.80 -5.44 -3.86
C MET A 65 -11.80 -4.29 -3.73
N ALA A 66 -11.35 -3.03 -3.79
CA ALA A 66 -12.21 -1.86 -3.71
C ALA A 66 -13.20 -1.81 -4.88
N ALA A 67 -12.76 -2.06 -6.12
CA ALA A 67 -13.65 -2.15 -7.28
C ALA A 67 -14.77 -3.18 -7.07
N ARG A 68 -14.41 -4.35 -6.54
CA ARG A 68 -15.37 -5.43 -6.27
C ARG A 68 -16.36 -5.10 -5.14
N LEU A 69 -15.93 -4.35 -4.13
CA LEU A 69 -16.80 -3.90 -3.02
C LEU A 69 -17.75 -2.79 -3.47
N GLU A 70 -17.34 -1.99 -4.44
CA GLU A 70 -18.12 -0.88 -4.97
C GLU A 70 -18.98 -1.27 -6.18
N GLY A 71 -19.03 -2.56 -6.53
CA GLY A 71 -19.90 -3.10 -7.60
C GLY A 71 -19.48 -2.68 -9.01
N ARG A 72 -18.19 -2.40 -9.21
CA ARG A 72 -17.62 -2.06 -10.52
C ARG A 72 -16.83 -3.25 -11.04
N ASP A 73 -17.44 -4.01 -11.95
CA ASP A 73 -16.81 -5.11 -12.69
C ASP A 73 -16.60 -4.71 -14.17
#